data_AF-A0A6A4W6C8-F1
#
_entry.id   AF-A0A6A4W6C8-F1
#
_cell.length_a   1.000
_cell.length_b   1.000
_cell.length_c   1.000
_cell.angle_alpha   90.00
_cell.angle_beta   90.00
_cell.angle_gamma   90.00
#
_symmetry.space_group_name_H-M   'P 1'
#
loop_
_entity.id
_entity.type
_entity.pdbx_description
1 polymer ?
#
loop_
_entity_poly.entity_id
_entity_poly.type
_entity_poly.pdbx_seq_one_letter_code
_entity_poly.pdbx_strand_id
1 'polypeptide(L)'
;MYNGYWERFTPEEIRQMKRIDWHDQEQIKRDAERQGPGERGQSFALPPDLEAQKDKLYKVNGFNALASDQISLNRSLSDIRHPNVIVPFHNEHLSTLLRTAASLINRAPRHLLREVLLVDDASTKEHAKAPYLDDLVERMFHGVVRVIHLPRRSGLITARLAGARRATSDVLIFIDSHCEAAVNYLPPLLEPIAFDKRTCVCPFIDVIDYENFQYRAQDEGARGAFDWEFFYKRLDLLPSDKANMPEPFASPVMAGGLFAISRDFFWELGGYDPELDIWGGEQYELSFKIWMCGGQMVDAPCSRIGHIYRKFAPFPNPRKDDFVAKVALRNVYFL
;
A
#
# COMPACT_ATOMS: atom_id res chain seq x y z
N MET A 1 -3.25 -7.14 29.23
CA MET A 1 -2.07 -7.96 28.91
C MET A 1 -2.30 -8.52 27.53
N TYR A 2 -1.75 -7.85 26.51
CA TYR A 2 -1.84 -8.29 25.11
C TYR A 2 -0.72 -9.33 24.91
N ASN A 3 -1.09 -10.61 24.83
CA ASN A 3 -0.16 -11.67 24.45
C ASN A 3 -0.04 -11.66 22.92
N GLY A 4 0.89 -10.85 22.42
CA GLY A 4 1.27 -10.81 21.02
C GLY A 4 2.11 -12.03 20.64
N TYR A 5 1.98 -12.48 19.39
CA TYR A 5 2.65 -13.65 18.81
C TYR A 5 4.19 -13.70 18.96
N TRP A 6 4.83 -12.60 19.37
CA TRP A 6 6.24 -12.52 19.77
C TRP A 6 6.61 -13.41 20.96
N GLU A 7 5.65 -14.00 21.67
CA GLU A 7 5.91 -14.98 22.73
C GLU A 7 6.12 -16.43 22.21
N ARG A 8 5.79 -16.72 20.95
CA ARG A 8 5.79 -18.10 20.44
C ARG A 8 7.14 -18.58 19.90
N PHE A 9 7.95 -17.65 19.43
CA PHE A 9 9.32 -17.88 18.98
C PHE A 9 10.17 -16.66 19.32
N THR A 10 11.40 -16.88 19.80
CA THR A 10 12.32 -15.77 20.03
C THR A 10 12.82 -15.21 18.68
N PRO A 11 13.23 -13.93 18.64
CA PRO A 11 13.89 -13.37 17.47
C PRO A 11 15.11 -14.18 17.00
N GLU A 12 15.86 -14.80 17.93
CA GLU A 12 16.94 -15.74 17.57
C GLU A 12 16.43 -16.99 16.85
N GLU A 13 15.31 -17.58 17.30
CA GLU A 13 14.72 -18.76 16.67
C GLU A 13 14.26 -18.46 15.24
N ILE A 14 13.66 -17.29 15.02
CA ILE A 14 13.22 -16.84 13.69
C ILE A 14 14.41 -16.63 12.75
N ARG A 15 15.52 -16.05 13.24
CA ARG A 15 16.75 -15.84 12.44
C ARG A 15 17.43 -17.13 12.02
N GLN A 16 17.32 -18.18 12.84
CA GLN A 16 17.89 -19.49 12.53
C GLN A 16 17.01 -20.32 11.59
N MET A 17 15.77 -19.91 11.34
CA MET A 17 14.92 -20.57 10.36
C MET A 17 15.48 -20.34 8.96
N LYS A 18 15.93 -21.43 8.33
CA LYS A 18 16.29 -21.42 6.92
C LYS A 18 15.05 -21.07 6.11
N ARG A 19 14.97 -19.83 5.63
CA ARG A 19 13.92 -19.38 4.73
C ARG A 19 14.05 -20.16 3.42
N ILE A 20 12.98 -20.84 3.04
CA ILE A 20 12.91 -21.64 1.80
C ILE A 20 11.86 -20.95 0.93
N ASP A 21 12.18 -20.80 -0.35
CA ASP A 21 11.16 -20.46 -1.34
C ASP A 21 10.30 -21.70 -1.58
N TRP A 22 9.08 -21.66 -1.08
CA TRP A 22 8.10 -22.75 -1.21
C TRP A 22 7.21 -22.61 -2.46
N HIS A 23 7.47 -21.64 -3.34
CA HIS A 23 6.70 -21.51 -4.56
C HIS A 23 6.97 -22.69 -5.50
N ASP A 24 5.94 -23.50 -5.76
CA ASP A 24 5.93 -24.47 -6.85
C ASP A 24 5.66 -23.72 -8.17
N GLN A 25 6.74 -23.32 -8.84
CA GLN A 25 6.68 -22.59 -10.10
C GLN A 25 5.97 -23.37 -11.22
N GLU A 26 6.05 -24.70 -11.20
CA GLU A 26 5.36 -25.54 -12.18
C GLU A 26 3.86 -25.61 -11.92
N GLN A 27 3.44 -25.70 -10.65
CA GLN A 27 2.03 -25.61 -10.28
C GLN A 27 1.45 -24.23 -10.66
N ILE A 28 2.15 -23.14 -10.33
CA ILE A 28 1.70 -21.78 -10.67
C ILE A 28 1.48 -21.63 -12.18
N LYS A 29 2.43 -22.14 -12.99
CA LYS A 29 2.29 -22.11 -14.45
C LYS A 29 1.09 -22.93 -14.94
N ARG A 30 0.92 -24.16 -14.42
CA ARG A 30 -0.23 -25.03 -14.77
C ARG A 30 -1.56 -24.39 -14.39
N ASP A 31 -1.65 -23.78 -13.21
CA ASP A 31 -2.87 -23.13 -12.73
C ASP A 31 -3.22 -21.87 -13.54
N ALA A 32 -2.21 -21.14 -14.03
CA ALA A 32 -2.41 -19.98 -14.90
C ALA A 32 -3.03 -20.33 -16.27
N GLU A 33 -2.78 -21.54 -16.78
CA GLU A 33 -3.26 -22.02 -18.07
C GLU A 33 -4.68 -22.63 -18.01
N ARG A 34 -5.22 -22.88 -16.79
CA ARG A 34 -6.54 -23.50 -16.60
C ARG A 34 -7.69 -22.60 -17.01
N GLN A 35 -8.72 -23.21 -17.60
CA GLN A 35 -9.94 -22.56 -18.09
C GLN A 35 -11.17 -23.39 -17.73
N GLY A 36 -12.28 -22.71 -17.42
CA GLY A 36 -13.53 -23.34 -17.02
C GLY A 36 -14.32 -22.50 -16.01
N PRO A 37 -15.52 -22.95 -15.63
CA PRO A 37 -16.32 -22.32 -14.58
C PRO A 37 -15.55 -22.14 -13.28
N GLY A 38 -15.46 -20.91 -12.80
CA GLY A 38 -14.83 -20.59 -11.51
C GLY A 38 -13.30 -20.67 -11.47
N GLU A 39 -12.63 -21.03 -12.57
CA GLU A 39 -11.17 -21.03 -12.67
C GLU A 39 -10.61 -19.64 -12.40
N ARG A 40 -9.41 -19.60 -11.82
CA ARG A 40 -8.75 -18.39 -11.31
C ARG A 40 -9.61 -17.60 -10.30
N GLY A 41 -10.59 -18.25 -9.67
CA GLY A 41 -11.51 -17.63 -8.72
C GLY A 41 -12.54 -16.68 -9.35
N GLN A 42 -12.75 -16.75 -10.67
CA GLN A 42 -13.76 -15.91 -11.33
C GLN A 42 -15.18 -16.26 -10.89
N SER A 43 -16.09 -15.29 -10.95
CA SER A 43 -17.51 -15.55 -10.67
C SER A 43 -18.10 -16.48 -11.72
N PHE A 44 -18.98 -17.37 -11.29
CA PHE A 44 -19.72 -18.26 -12.17
C PHE A 44 -21.21 -18.10 -11.92
N ALA A 45 -21.94 -17.74 -12.97
CA ALA A 45 -23.39 -17.62 -12.94
C ALA A 45 -24.02 -18.83 -13.63
N LEU A 46 -24.99 -19.44 -12.97
CA LEU A 46 -25.75 -20.56 -13.53
C LEU A 46 -26.72 -20.07 -14.62
N PRO A 47 -26.99 -20.90 -15.65
CA PRO A 47 -28.08 -20.67 -16.58
C PRO A 47 -29.45 -20.50 -15.87
N PRO A 48 -30.32 -19.59 -16.34
CA PRO A 48 -31.61 -19.29 -15.69
C PRO A 48 -32.57 -20.49 -15.56
N ASP A 49 -32.46 -21.47 -16.44
CA ASP A 49 -33.29 -22.68 -16.46
C ASP A 49 -33.01 -23.63 -15.28
N LEU A 50 -31.90 -23.43 -14.54
CA LEU A 50 -31.52 -24.26 -13.39
C LEU A 50 -31.95 -23.68 -12.03
N GLU A 51 -32.71 -22.59 -12.01
CA GLU A 51 -33.07 -21.84 -10.80
C GLU A 51 -33.82 -22.70 -9.76
N ALA A 52 -34.77 -23.53 -10.18
CA ALA A 52 -35.52 -24.39 -9.27
C ALA A 52 -34.63 -25.46 -8.58
N GLN A 53 -33.64 -25.98 -9.30
CA GLN A 53 -32.68 -26.93 -8.75
C GLN A 53 -31.67 -26.23 -7.82
N LYS A 54 -31.22 -25.03 -8.20
CA LYS A 54 -30.41 -24.15 -7.35
C LYS A 54 -31.09 -23.93 -6.00
N ASP A 55 -32.34 -23.50 -5.99
CA ASP A 55 -33.09 -23.18 -4.77
C ASP A 55 -33.28 -24.39 -3.85
N LYS A 56 -33.55 -25.57 -4.43
CA LYS A 56 -33.65 -26.81 -3.66
C LYS A 56 -32.35 -27.13 -2.93
N LEU A 57 -31.21 -27.03 -3.63
CA LEU A 57 -29.90 -27.29 -3.06
C LEU A 57 -29.46 -26.19 -2.08
N TYR A 58 -29.82 -24.93 -2.34
CA TYR A 58 -29.50 -23.80 -1.48
C TYR A 58 -30.18 -23.94 -0.11
N LYS A 59 -31.45 -24.35 -0.08
CA LYS A 59 -32.19 -24.55 1.19
C LYS A 59 -31.56 -25.59 2.10
N VAL A 60 -30.93 -26.61 1.54
CA VAL A 60 -30.30 -27.70 2.33
C VAL A 60 -28.89 -27.33 2.78
N ASN A 61 -28.13 -26.64 1.94
CA ASN A 61 -26.68 -26.42 2.17
C ASN A 61 -26.34 -25.02 2.68
N GLY A 62 -27.24 -24.02 2.52
CA GLY A 62 -26.98 -22.63 2.87
C GLY A 62 -26.11 -21.85 1.87
N PHE A 63 -25.77 -22.44 0.73
CA PHE A 63 -25.02 -21.81 -0.36
C PHE A 63 -25.43 -22.38 -1.73
N ASN A 64 -24.98 -21.75 -2.82
CA ASN A 64 -25.26 -22.19 -4.18
C ASN A 64 -24.48 -23.47 -4.54
N ALA A 65 -24.90 -24.61 -3.99
CA ALA A 65 -24.23 -25.89 -4.21
C ALA A 65 -24.28 -26.33 -5.68
N LEU A 66 -25.34 -25.95 -6.42
CA LEU A 66 -25.41 -26.25 -7.85
C LEU A 66 -24.31 -25.53 -8.64
N ALA A 67 -23.96 -24.29 -8.28
CA ALA A 67 -22.83 -23.62 -8.88
C ALA A 67 -21.50 -24.26 -8.44
N SER A 68 -21.40 -24.72 -7.19
CA SER A 68 -20.24 -25.47 -6.70
C SER A 68 -20.02 -26.76 -7.51
N ASP A 69 -21.09 -27.48 -7.85
CA ASP A 69 -21.03 -28.73 -8.63
C ASP A 69 -20.52 -28.51 -10.06
N GLN A 70 -20.68 -27.30 -10.61
CA GLN A 70 -20.21 -26.92 -11.95
C GLN A 70 -18.77 -26.39 -11.95
N ILE A 71 -18.22 -26.06 -10.78
CA ILE A 71 -16.86 -25.58 -10.62
C ILE A 71 -15.95 -26.78 -10.37
N SER A 72 -14.80 -26.81 -11.04
CA SER A 72 -13.80 -27.87 -10.83
C SER A 72 -13.42 -27.98 -9.36
N LEU A 73 -13.44 -29.21 -8.82
CA LEU A 73 -12.97 -29.51 -7.46
C LEU A 73 -11.51 -29.05 -7.23
N ASN A 74 -10.73 -29.00 -8.30
CA ASN A 74 -9.36 -28.52 -8.30
C ASN A 74 -9.23 -27.31 -9.22
N ARG A 75 -10.16 -26.34 -9.13
CA ARG A 75 -10.02 -25.08 -9.85
C ARG A 75 -8.75 -24.33 -9.43
N SER A 76 -8.13 -23.63 -10.36
CA SER A 76 -7.12 -22.64 -10.03
C SER A 76 -7.76 -21.45 -9.33
N LEU A 77 -6.95 -20.75 -8.54
CA LEU A 77 -7.31 -19.48 -7.91
C LEU A 77 -6.31 -18.42 -8.38
N SER A 78 -6.78 -17.19 -8.58
CA SER A 78 -5.86 -16.08 -8.82
C SER A 78 -5.00 -15.89 -7.59
N ASP A 79 -3.70 -15.72 -7.78
CA ASP A 79 -2.84 -15.27 -6.69
C ASP A 79 -3.17 -13.80 -6.38
N ILE A 80 -3.87 -13.61 -5.26
CA ILE A 80 -4.33 -12.30 -4.77
C ILE A 80 -3.34 -11.67 -3.79
N ARG A 81 -2.22 -12.35 -3.49
CA ARG A 81 -1.20 -11.94 -2.53
C ARG A 81 -0.26 -10.85 -3.05
N HIS A 82 -0.57 -10.27 -4.20
CA HIS A 82 0.27 -9.32 -4.91
C HIS A 82 -0.16 -7.88 -4.61
N PRO A 83 0.62 -7.04 -3.90
CA PRO A 83 0.24 -5.67 -3.60
C PRO A 83 -0.09 -4.79 -4.81
N ASN A 84 -1.01 -3.86 -4.58
CA ASN A 84 -1.23 -2.67 -5.38
C ASN A 84 -0.38 -1.53 -4.82
N VAL A 85 0.44 -0.90 -5.67
CA VAL A 85 1.12 0.35 -5.30
C VAL A 85 0.30 1.54 -5.79
N ILE A 86 -0.11 2.42 -4.88
CA ILE A 86 -0.92 3.60 -5.13
C ILE A 86 -0.03 4.82 -5.05
N VAL A 87 0.09 5.55 -6.17
CA VAL A 87 0.94 6.73 -6.31
C VAL A 87 0.06 7.93 -6.61
N PRO A 88 -0.42 8.67 -5.58
CA PRO A 88 -1.16 9.90 -5.81
C PRO A 88 -0.23 10.99 -6.35
N PHE A 89 -0.71 11.79 -7.29
CA PHE A 89 0.05 12.91 -7.83
C PHE A 89 -0.85 14.08 -8.23
N HIS A 90 -0.31 15.28 -8.13
CA HIS A 90 -0.91 16.49 -8.69
C HIS A 90 0.19 17.34 -9.29
N ASN A 91 0.10 17.64 -10.59
CA ASN A 91 1.07 18.49 -11.30
C ASN A 91 2.54 18.06 -11.09
N GLU A 92 2.78 16.77 -10.92
CA GLU A 92 4.13 16.23 -10.75
C GLU A 92 4.96 16.43 -12.02
N HIS A 93 6.28 16.55 -11.87
CA HIS A 93 7.18 16.57 -13.02
C HIS A 93 7.17 15.19 -13.71
N LEU A 94 7.06 15.16 -15.04
CA LEU A 94 6.86 13.90 -15.78
C LEU A 94 7.97 12.88 -15.49
N SER A 95 9.23 13.32 -15.51
CA SER A 95 10.36 12.42 -15.29
C SER A 95 10.47 11.89 -13.87
N THR A 96 9.98 12.60 -12.84
CA THR A 96 9.99 12.10 -11.46
C THR A 96 8.87 11.09 -11.25
N LEU A 97 7.68 11.36 -11.82
CA LEU A 97 6.55 10.43 -11.81
C LEU A 97 6.90 9.10 -12.50
N LEU A 98 7.44 9.16 -13.73
CA LEU A 98 7.80 7.96 -14.48
C LEU A 98 8.96 7.19 -13.83
N ARG A 99 9.92 7.89 -13.21
CA ARG A 99 11.03 7.26 -12.48
C ARG A 99 10.56 6.55 -11.22
N THR A 100 9.56 7.12 -10.53
CA THR A 100 8.88 6.45 -9.42
C THR A 100 8.27 5.14 -9.89
N ALA A 101 7.42 5.16 -10.91
CA ALA A 101 6.80 3.95 -11.47
C ALA A 101 7.85 2.92 -11.95
N ALA A 102 8.86 3.37 -12.69
CA ALA A 102 9.93 2.50 -13.17
C ALA A 102 10.72 1.86 -12.03
N SER A 103 11.07 2.60 -10.98
CA SER A 103 11.80 2.05 -9.83
C SER A 103 11.01 0.98 -9.09
N LEU A 104 9.70 1.21 -8.89
CA LEU A 104 8.80 0.29 -8.19
C LEU A 104 8.69 -1.04 -8.92
N ILE A 105 8.66 -1.01 -10.26
CA ILE A 105 8.56 -2.20 -11.10
C ILE A 105 9.91 -2.91 -11.23
N ASN A 106 10.96 -2.17 -11.58
CA ASN A 106 12.26 -2.75 -11.90
C ASN A 106 12.95 -3.39 -10.69
N ARG A 107 12.59 -2.96 -9.47
CA ARG A 107 13.22 -3.43 -8.22
C ARG A 107 12.26 -4.25 -7.35
N ALA A 108 11.07 -4.56 -7.85
CA ALA A 108 10.17 -5.54 -7.24
C ALA A 108 10.33 -6.91 -7.92
N PRO A 109 10.22 -8.02 -7.17
CA PRO A 109 10.03 -9.32 -7.78
C PRO A 109 8.76 -9.32 -8.63
N ARG A 110 8.87 -9.69 -9.91
CA ARG A 110 7.77 -9.61 -10.89
C ARG A 110 6.50 -10.35 -10.45
N HIS A 111 6.67 -11.44 -9.71
CA HIS A 111 5.57 -12.25 -9.19
C HIS A 111 4.97 -11.68 -7.90
N LEU A 112 5.45 -10.56 -7.34
CA LEU A 112 4.85 -9.95 -6.14
C LEU A 112 4.08 -8.68 -6.46
N LEU A 113 4.48 -7.90 -7.47
CA LEU A 113 3.80 -6.64 -7.80
C LEU A 113 2.62 -6.89 -8.74
N ARG A 114 1.40 -6.51 -8.35
CA ARG A 114 0.20 -6.65 -9.20
C ARG A 114 0.13 -5.56 -10.26
N GLU A 115 0.03 -4.32 -9.79
CA GLU A 115 -0.08 -3.12 -10.63
C GLU A 115 0.35 -1.89 -9.81
N VAL A 116 0.78 -0.85 -10.53
CA VAL A 116 0.99 0.50 -9.98
C VAL A 116 -0.14 1.40 -10.48
N LEU A 117 -0.87 1.98 -9.55
CA LEU A 117 -1.99 2.89 -9.79
C LEU A 117 -1.52 4.33 -9.60
N LEU A 118 -1.28 5.05 -10.71
CA LEU A 118 -1.01 6.48 -10.68
C LEU A 118 -2.34 7.22 -10.53
N VAL A 119 -2.57 7.91 -9.41
CA VAL A 119 -3.83 8.61 -9.14
C VAL A 119 -3.65 10.11 -9.33
N ASP A 120 -4.12 10.61 -10.46
CA ASP A 120 -4.11 12.04 -10.80
C ASP A 120 -5.20 12.80 -10.04
N ASP A 121 -4.80 13.62 -9.08
CA ASP A 121 -5.66 14.55 -8.36
C ASP A 121 -5.86 15.84 -9.17
N ALA A 122 -6.51 15.71 -10.33
CA ALA A 122 -6.87 16.80 -11.24
C ALA A 122 -5.70 17.74 -11.61
N SER A 123 -4.63 17.17 -12.18
CA SER A 123 -3.50 17.93 -12.71
C SER A 123 -3.92 18.86 -13.85
N THR A 124 -3.25 20.01 -13.93
CA THR A 124 -3.44 21.01 -14.98
C THR A 124 -2.37 20.94 -16.08
N LYS A 125 -1.23 20.30 -15.82
CA LYS A 125 -0.16 20.13 -16.82
C LYS A 125 -0.59 19.17 -17.94
N GLU A 126 -0.33 19.54 -19.19
CA GLU A 126 -0.74 18.77 -20.37
C GLU A 126 -0.18 17.33 -20.37
N HIS A 127 1.06 17.13 -19.94
CA HIS A 127 1.67 15.80 -19.88
C HIS A 127 1.03 14.85 -18.87
N ALA A 128 0.19 15.36 -17.97
CA ALA A 128 -0.49 14.59 -16.95
C ALA A 128 -1.90 14.15 -17.37
N LYS A 129 -2.39 14.57 -18.54
CA LYS A 129 -3.78 14.33 -18.96
C LYS A 129 -3.91 13.13 -19.87
N ALA A 130 -5.09 12.52 -19.83
CA ALA A 130 -5.53 11.57 -20.84
C ALA A 130 -5.74 12.26 -22.20
N PRO A 131 -5.46 11.58 -23.34
CA PRO A 131 -4.92 10.21 -23.41
C PRO A 131 -3.39 10.15 -23.30
N TYR A 132 -2.68 11.29 -23.27
CA TYR A 132 -1.22 11.33 -23.39
C TYR A 132 -0.50 10.50 -22.32
N LEU A 133 -0.84 10.69 -21.03
CA LEU A 133 -0.18 9.97 -19.95
C LEU A 133 -0.52 8.48 -19.99
N ASP A 134 -1.79 8.15 -20.22
CA ASP A 134 -2.33 6.79 -20.33
C ASP A 134 -1.59 6.00 -21.41
N ASP A 135 -1.49 6.55 -22.62
CA ASP A 135 -0.79 5.94 -23.76
C ASP A 135 0.72 5.83 -23.51
N LEU A 136 1.31 6.77 -22.76
CA LEU A 136 2.72 6.73 -22.41
C LEU A 136 3.02 5.61 -21.42
N VAL A 137 2.24 5.48 -20.34
CA VAL A 137 2.48 4.44 -19.33
C VAL A 137 2.16 3.05 -19.88
N GLU A 138 1.14 2.92 -20.73
CA GLU A 138 0.82 1.65 -21.39
C GLU A 138 1.99 1.17 -22.27
N ARG A 139 2.54 2.06 -23.09
CA ARG A 139 3.70 1.73 -23.95
C ARG A 139 4.97 1.40 -23.14
N MET A 140 5.20 2.10 -22.03
CA MET A 140 6.43 1.92 -21.23
C MET A 140 6.38 0.71 -20.29
N PHE A 141 5.20 0.38 -19.77
CA PHE A 141 5.06 -0.59 -18.68
C PHE A 141 4.14 -1.76 -18.99
N HIS A 142 3.64 -1.86 -20.24
CA HIS A 142 2.91 -3.02 -20.76
C HIS A 142 1.76 -3.48 -19.85
N GLY A 143 0.90 -2.55 -19.44
CA GLY A 143 -0.26 -2.81 -18.59
C GLY A 143 0.02 -2.95 -17.09
N VAL A 144 1.27 -2.90 -16.63
CA VAL A 144 1.60 -2.95 -15.18
C VAL A 144 1.29 -1.63 -14.47
N VAL A 145 1.30 -0.50 -15.21
CA VAL A 145 0.96 0.82 -14.68
C VAL A 145 -0.33 1.31 -15.31
N ARG A 146 -1.25 1.78 -14.47
CA ARG A 146 -2.52 2.37 -14.91
C ARG A 146 -2.75 3.72 -14.26
N VAL A 147 -3.33 4.64 -15.00
CA VAL A 147 -3.68 5.98 -14.52
C VAL A 147 -5.14 6.04 -14.12
N ILE A 148 -5.42 6.77 -13.04
CA ILE A 148 -6.74 7.09 -12.53
C ILE A 148 -6.86 8.60 -12.48
N HIS A 149 -7.73 9.19 -13.30
CA HIS A 149 -8.00 10.62 -13.27
C HIS A 149 -9.18 10.97 -12.35
N LEU A 150 -8.93 11.83 -11.37
CA LEU A 150 -10.00 12.43 -10.57
C LEU A 150 -10.56 13.67 -11.28
N PRO A 151 -11.90 13.87 -11.26
CA PRO A 151 -12.54 14.94 -12.01
C PRO A 151 -12.30 16.33 -11.41
N ARG A 152 -11.86 16.41 -10.15
CA ARG A 152 -11.67 17.66 -9.41
C ARG A 152 -10.56 17.52 -8.38
N ARG A 153 -9.89 18.63 -8.08
CA ARG A 153 -8.84 18.71 -7.06
C ARG A 153 -9.41 18.45 -5.66
N SER A 154 -9.20 17.24 -5.17
CA SER A 154 -9.79 16.72 -3.93
C SER A 154 -8.74 16.43 -2.85
N GLY A 155 -7.45 16.53 -3.16
CA GLY A 155 -6.37 16.37 -2.20
C GLY A 155 -5.69 15.01 -2.23
N LEU A 156 -4.49 14.95 -1.63
CA LEU A 156 -3.68 13.75 -1.45
C LEU A 156 -4.48 12.61 -0.80
N ILE A 157 -5.20 12.93 0.27
CA ILE A 157 -5.95 11.96 1.07
C ILE A 157 -7.06 11.31 0.24
N THR A 158 -7.85 12.14 -0.46
CA THR A 158 -8.89 11.65 -1.37
C THR A 158 -8.30 10.85 -2.53
N ALA A 159 -7.14 11.24 -3.07
CA ALA A 159 -6.45 10.50 -4.11
C ALA A 159 -5.98 9.12 -3.63
N ARG A 160 -5.39 9.03 -2.43
CA ARG A 160 -5.04 7.76 -1.79
C ARG A 160 -6.27 6.86 -1.63
N LEU A 161 -7.37 7.39 -1.10
CA LEU A 161 -8.64 6.66 -0.96
C LEU A 161 -9.19 6.19 -2.31
N ALA A 162 -9.11 7.01 -3.36
CA ALA A 162 -9.59 6.67 -4.69
C ALA A 162 -8.76 5.56 -5.35
N GLY A 163 -7.45 5.52 -5.09
CA GLY A 163 -6.57 4.41 -5.46
C GLY A 163 -6.91 3.15 -4.67
N ALA A 164 -7.03 3.27 -3.34
CA ALA A 164 -7.35 2.15 -2.45
C ALA A 164 -8.68 1.46 -2.80
N ARG A 165 -9.70 2.23 -3.23
CA ARG A 165 -11.00 1.68 -3.66
C ARG A 165 -10.93 0.92 -4.97
N ARG A 166 -9.95 1.22 -5.84
CA ARG A 166 -9.75 0.55 -7.13
C ARG A 166 -8.77 -0.62 -7.04
N ALA A 167 -7.94 -0.65 -6.00
CA ALA A 167 -7.04 -1.75 -5.70
C ALA A 167 -7.81 -3.04 -5.42
N THR A 168 -7.30 -4.17 -5.91
CA THR A 168 -7.91 -5.51 -5.79
C THR A 168 -7.05 -6.49 -5.00
N SER A 169 -5.83 -6.08 -4.63
CA SER A 169 -4.85 -6.87 -3.88
C SER A 169 -5.13 -6.98 -2.39
N ASP A 170 -4.46 -7.92 -1.74
CA ASP A 170 -4.52 -8.11 -0.28
C ASP A 170 -3.76 -7.04 0.52
N VAL A 171 -2.81 -6.34 -0.10
CA VAL A 171 -1.95 -5.33 0.54
C VAL A 171 -1.92 -4.06 -0.30
N LEU A 172 -2.23 -2.93 0.33
CA LEU A 172 -2.10 -1.61 -0.25
C LEU A 172 -0.73 -1.04 0.11
N ILE A 173 -0.01 -0.52 -0.88
CA ILE A 173 1.23 0.21 -0.67
C ILE A 173 1.02 1.63 -1.18
N PHE A 174 1.24 2.64 -0.34
CA PHE A 174 1.17 4.04 -0.75
C PHE A 174 2.59 4.57 -0.92
N ILE A 175 2.85 5.28 -2.02
CA ILE A 175 4.16 5.86 -2.34
C ILE A 175 3.94 7.23 -2.98
N ASP A 176 4.68 8.26 -2.55
CA ASP A 176 4.59 9.58 -3.17
C ASP A 176 5.19 9.60 -4.59
N SER A 177 4.72 10.52 -5.44
CA SER A 177 5.02 10.58 -6.88
C SER A 177 6.43 11.00 -7.28
N HIS A 178 7.33 11.17 -6.31
CA HIS A 178 8.70 11.62 -6.49
C HIS A 178 9.64 10.79 -5.60
N CYS A 179 9.56 9.48 -5.77
CA CYS A 179 10.34 8.50 -5.04
C CYS A 179 11.19 7.62 -5.96
N GLU A 180 12.20 6.97 -5.40
CA GLU A 180 12.91 5.86 -6.05
C GLU A 180 13.07 4.70 -5.07
N ALA A 181 12.42 3.58 -5.36
CA ALA A 181 12.55 2.38 -4.55
C ALA A 181 13.98 1.83 -4.62
N ALA A 182 14.56 1.39 -3.50
CA ALA A 182 15.86 0.73 -3.50
C ALA A 182 15.75 -0.74 -3.92
N VAL A 183 16.91 -1.40 -4.07
CA VAL A 183 16.97 -2.84 -4.36
C VAL A 183 16.26 -3.62 -3.24
N ASN A 184 15.44 -4.58 -3.61
CA ASN A 184 14.74 -5.48 -2.67
C ASN A 184 13.83 -4.75 -1.67
N TYR A 185 13.25 -3.59 -2.04
CA TYR A 185 12.37 -2.85 -1.13
C TYR A 185 11.09 -3.62 -0.76
N LEU A 186 10.57 -4.45 -1.67
CA LEU A 186 9.22 -4.99 -1.56
C LEU A 186 9.09 -6.15 -0.55
N PRO A 187 9.91 -7.22 -0.58
CA PRO A 187 9.77 -8.32 0.37
C PRO A 187 9.83 -7.92 1.86
N PRO A 188 10.81 -7.12 2.34
CA PRO A 188 10.86 -6.70 3.74
C PRO A 188 9.70 -5.77 4.13
N LEU A 189 9.04 -5.12 3.16
CA LEU A 189 7.85 -4.30 3.39
C LEU A 189 6.59 -5.18 3.59
N LEU A 190 6.52 -6.32 2.92
CA LEU A 190 5.38 -7.25 2.98
C LEU A 190 5.48 -8.26 4.12
N GLU A 191 6.69 -8.66 4.49
CA GLU A 191 6.94 -9.74 5.45
C GLU A 191 6.21 -9.55 6.79
N PRO A 192 6.27 -8.39 7.48
CA PRO A 192 5.55 -8.22 8.74
C PRO A 192 4.03 -8.34 8.61
N ILE A 193 3.47 -7.90 7.47
CA ILE A 193 2.03 -7.98 7.17
C ILE A 193 1.60 -9.43 6.94
N ALA A 194 2.48 -10.24 6.36
CA ALA A 194 2.22 -11.67 6.15
C ALA A 194 2.15 -12.43 7.48
N PHE A 195 2.91 -12.00 8.50
CA PHE A 195 2.83 -12.56 9.85
C PHE A 195 1.62 -12.07 10.64
N ASP A 196 1.31 -10.78 10.55
CA ASP A 196 0.12 -10.20 11.16
C ASP A 196 -0.49 -9.15 10.22
N LYS A 197 -1.69 -9.46 9.69
CA LYS A 197 -2.44 -8.59 8.78
C LYS A 197 -2.83 -7.24 9.41
N ARG A 198 -2.78 -7.10 10.75
CA ARG A 198 -3.00 -5.84 11.47
C ARG A 198 -1.72 -5.02 11.65
N THR A 199 -0.65 -5.38 10.95
CA THR A 199 0.60 -4.61 10.89
C THR A 199 0.59 -3.63 9.73
N CYS A 200 0.92 -2.37 10.02
CA CYS A 200 1.31 -1.37 9.04
C CYS A 200 2.84 -1.25 9.02
N VAL A 201 3.44 -1.25 7.82
CA VAL A 201 4.91 -1.26 7.67
C VAL A 201 5.34 -0.02 6.89
N CYS A 202 6.28 0.74 7.44
CA CYS A 202 6.92 1.86 6.76
C CYS A 202 8.33 1.46 6.28
N PRO A 203 8.73 1.81 5.05
CA PRO A 203 10.13 1.71 4.66
C PRO A 203 10.94 2.81 5.34
N PHE A 204 12.26 2.65 5.40
CA PHE A 204 13.14 3.78 5.64
C PHE A 204 13.07 4.74 4.44
N ILE A 205 12.83 6.00 4.75
CA ILE A 205 12.74 7.06 3.76
C ILE A 205 14.11 7.70 3.65
N ASP A 206 14.73 7.52 2.49
CA ASP A 206 16.01 8.12 2.15
C ASP A 206 15.84 9.46 1.44
N VAL A 207 16.89 10.25 1.39
CA VAL A 207 16.85 11.57 0.75
C VAL A 207 17.35 11.44 -0.68
N ILE A 208 16.54 11.89 -1.63
CA ILE A 208 16.98 12.28 -2.97
C ILE A 208 17.12 13.80 -2.95
N ASP A 209 18.34 14.30 -3.09
CA ASP A 209 18.62 15.73 -3.06
C ASP A 209 17.86 16.47 -4.16
N TYR A 210 17.18 17.56 -3.83
CA TYR A 210 16.30 18.26 -4.76
C TYR A 210 17.06 19.07 -5.82
N GLU A 211 18.35 19.34 -5.63
CA GLU A 211 19.20 20.11 -6.55
C GLU A 211 19.99 19.20 -7.49
N ASN A 212 20.62 18.16 -6.96
CA ASN A 212 21.53 17.30 -7.72
C ASN A 212 21.09 15.82 -7.83
N PHE A 213 19.95 15.45 -7.24
CA PHE A 213 19.39 14.09 -7.25
C PHE A 213 20.30 13.02 -6.61
N GLN A 214 21.28 13.41 -5.80
CA GLN A 214 22.06 12.47 -5.01
C GLN A 214 21.15 11.70 -4.06
N TYR A 215 21.17 10.39 -4.18
CA TYR A 215 20.56 9.48 -3.21
C TYR A 215 21.49 9.32 -2.01
N ARG A 216 20.96 9.50 -0.80
CA ARG A 216 21.69 9.25 0.45
C ARG A 216 20.73 8.81 1.53
N ALA A 217 21.23 8.03 2.48
CA ALA A 217 20.48 7.74 3.70
C ALA A 217 20.06 9.06 4.39
N GLN A 218 18.82 9.12 4.87
CA GLN A 218 18.44 10.19 5.79
C GLN A 218 19.20 10.02 7.13
N ASP A 219 19.26 8.77 7.59
CA ASP A 219 19.95 8.28 8.79
C ASP A 219 19.89 6.74 8.87
N GLU A 220 20.33 6.22 10.02
CA GLU A 220 20.36 4.80 10.40
C GLU A 220 19.08 4.32 11.12
N GLY A 221 17.98 5.09 11.01
CA GLY A 221 16.69 4.80 11.62
C GLY A 221 16.32 5.75 12.75
N ALA A 222 15.04 6.10 12.81
CA ALA A 222 14.44 6.87 13.89
C ALA A 222 12.97 6.45 14.04
N ARG A 223 12.37 6.75 15.20
CA ARG A 223 10.95 6.53 15.46
C ARG A 223 10.18 7.82 15.24
N GLY A 224 9.12 7.78 14.45
CA GLY A 224 8.33 8.99 14.20
C GLY A 224 7.50 9.39 15.42
N ALA A 225 7.36 10.70 15.59
CA ALA A 225 6.66 11.34 16.70
C ALA A 225 6.07 12.68 16.24
N PHE A 226 5.54 13.47 17.17
CA PHE A 226 5.04 14.81 16.93
C PHE A 226 5.25 15.68 18.17
N ASP A 227 5.30 17.00 17.99
CA ASP A 227 5.15 17.96 19.09
C ASP A 227 3.67 18.33 19.30
N TRP A 228 3.36 19.08 20.35
CA TRP A 228 1.98 19.48 20.68
C TRP A 228 1.36 20.48 19.70
N GLU A 229 2.13 20.95 18.71
CA GLU A 229 1.63 21.73 17.57
C GLU A 229 1.39 20.83 16.34
N PHE A 230 1.49 19.50 16.50
CA PHE A 230 1.36 18.49 15.44
C PHE A 230 2.38 18.62 14.30
N PHE A 231 3.57 19.17 14.58
CA PHE A 231 4.70 19.02 13.66
C PHE A 231 5.38 17.67 13.83
N TYR A 232 5.63 17.00 12.71
CA TYR A 232 6.28 15.70 12.71
C TYR A 232 7.70 15.81 13.27
N LYS A 233 8.03 14.93 14.20
CA LYS A 233 9.36 14.81 14.82
C LYS A 233 9.89 13.40 14.64
N ARG A 234 11.18 13.25 14.86
CA ARG A 234 11.86 11.97 14.83
C ARG A 234 12.64 11.82 16.12
N LEU A 235 12.38 10.73 16.83
CA LEU A 235 13.04 10.35 18.07
C LEU A 235 14.08 9.29 17.77
N ASP A 236 15.14 9.24 18.56
CA ASP A 236 16.13 8.17 18.47
C ASP A 236 15.49 6.79 18.67
N LEU A 237 16.09 5.78 18.03
CA LEU A 237 15.75 4.38 18.28
C LEU A 237 15.96 4.04 19.76
N LEU A 238 15.14 3.12 20.28
CA LEU A 238 15.42 2.56 21.60
C LEU A 238 16.73 1.77 21.56
N PRO A 239 17.46 1.68 22.69
CA PRO A 239 18.68 0.87 22.76
C PRO A 239 18.49 -0.58 22.30
N SER A 240 17.34 -1.19 22.59
CA SER A 240 16.97 -2.54 22.13
C SER A 240 16.84 -2.62 20.62
N ASP A 241 16.15 -1.66 20.00
CA ASP A 241 15.91 -1.64 18.56
C ASP A 241 17.22 -1.40 17.82
N LYS A 242 18.06 -0.48 18.33
CA LYS A 242 19.39 -0.22 17.80
C LYS A 242 20.30 -1.46 17.86
N ALA A 243 20.23 -2.24 18.94
CA ALA A 243 20.99 -3.48 19.08
C ALA A 243 20.49 -4.60 18.14
N ASN A 244 19.22 -4.53 17.73
CA ASN A 244 18.56 -5.54 16.90
C ASN A 244 18.49 -5.17 15.40
N MET A 245 19.08 -4.05 14.98
CA MET A 245 19.15 -3.70 13.56
C MET A 245 19.76 -4.84 12.73
N PRO A 246 19.23 -5.14 11.52
CA PRO A 246 18.24 -4.35 10.77
C PRO A 246 16.78 -4.88 10.90
N GLU A 247 16.41 -5.50 12.02
CA GLU A 247 15.03 -5.98 12.21
C GLU A 247 13.99 -4.83 12.24
N PRO A 248 12.75 -5.07 11.81
CA PRO A 248 11.67 -4.10 11.98
C PRO A 248 11.45 -3.72 13.45
N PHE A 249 11.20 -2.44 13.71
CA PHE A 249 10.96 -1.91 15.06
C PHE A 249 9.71 -1.04 15.12
N ALA A 250 9.08 -0.95 16.29
CA ALA A 250 7.85 -0.20 16.48
C ALA A 250 8.07 1.32 16.32
N SER A 251 7.21 1.96 15.53
CA SER A 251 7.20 3.40 15.30
C SER A 251 5.87 3.99 15.76
N PRO A 252 5.84 4.99 16.66
CA PRO A 252 4.59 5.57 17.15
C PRO A 252 3.78 6.27 16.05
N VAL A 253 4.45 6.99 15.15
CA VAL A 253 3.83 7.76 14.08
C VAL A 253 4.61 7.57 12.78
N MET A 254 3.92 7.31 11.67
CA MET A 254 4.55 7.28 10.35
C MET A 254 4.77 8.70 9.79
N ALA A 255 5.73 8.87 8.90
CA ALA A 255 5.85 10.12 8.13
C ALA A 255 4.63 10.35 7.20
N GLY A 256 3.97 9.27 6.76
CA GLY A 256 2.71 9.29 6.01
C GLY A 256 2.82 9.12 4.50
N GLY A 257 3.95 9.48 3.91
CA GLY A 257 4.20 9.41 2.47
C GLY A 257 4.26 7.99 1.90
N LEU A 258 4.84 7.07 2.68
CA LEU A 258 5.25 5.76 2.23
C LEU A 258 4.94 4.71 3.29
N PHE A 259 4.04 3.76 2.99
CA PHE A 259 3.72 2.66 3.89
C PHE A 259 2.99 1.53 3.15
N ALA A 260 2.98 0.34 3.74
CA ALA A 260 2.20 -0.81 3.33
C ALA A 260 1.27 -1.26 4.45
N ILE A 261 0.05 -1.66 4.09
CA ILE A 261 -0.96 -2.12 5.04
C ILE A 261 -1.87 -3.15 4.36
N SER A 262 -2.36 -4.14 5.09
CA SER A 262 -3.39 -5.03 4.53
C SER A 262 -4.61 -4.23 4.09
N ARG A 263 -5.15 -4.53 2.89
CA ARG A 263 -6.35 -3.89 2.36
C ARG A 263 -7.54 -4.06 3.29
N ASP A 264 -7.72 -5.27 3.84
CA ASP A 264 -8.83 -5.56 4.74
C ASP A 264 -8.69 -4.76 6.05
N PHE A 265 -7.49 -4.70 6.64
CA PHE A 265 -7.25 -3.91 7.84
C PHE A 265 -7.40 -2.41 7.59
N PHE A 266 -6.91 -1.89 6.46
CA PHE A 266 -7.10 -0.49 6.08
C PHE A 266 -8.58 -0.12 6.03
N TRP A 267 -9.43 -0.97 5.45
CA TRP A 267 -10.87 -0.72 5.39
C TRP A 267 -11.61 -1.00 6.70
N GLU A 268 -11.10 -1.91 7.54
CA GLU A 268 -11.60 -2.11 8.91
C GLU A 268 -11.43 -0.83 9.74
N LEU A 269 -10.31 -0.12 9.58
CA LEU A 269 -10.06 1.18 10.20
C LEU A 269 -10.88 2.34 9.56
N GLY A 270 -11.69 2.04 8.53
CA GLY A 270 -12.45 3.03 7.76
C GLY A 270 -11.61 3.81 6.74
N GLY A 271 -10.38 3.38 6.46
CA GLY A 271 -9.39 4.14 5.70
C GLY A 271 -9.02 5.45 6.41
N TYR A 272 -8.67 6.46 5.62
CA TYR A 272 -8.58 7.83 6.11
C TYR A 272 -9.96 8.44 6.32
N ASP A 273 -10.10 9.29 7.34
CA ASP A 273 -11.28 10.14 7.51
C ASP A 273 -11.52 10.99 6.24
N PRO A 274 -12.68 10.84 5.58
CA PRO A 274 -12.99 11.51 4.32
C PRO A 274 -13.17 13.03 4.44
N GLU A 275 -13.27 13.55 5.67
CA GLU A 275 -13.35 15.00 5.93
C GLU A 275 -11.96 15.64 6.10
N LEU A 276 -10.88 14.85 6.10
CA LEU A 276 -9.53 15.39 6.01
C LEU A 276 -9.30 16.00 4.63
N ASP A 277 -8.81 17.23 4.59
CA ASP A 277 -8.75 18.02 3.37
C ASP A 277 -7.32 18.23 2.89
N ILE A 278 -7.12 18.15 1.57
CA ILE A 278 -5.87 18.39 0.83
C ILE A 278 -4.66 17.58 1.27
N TRP A 279 -4.02 17.92 2.39
CA TRP A 279 -2.73 17.39 2.81
C TRP A 279 -2.47 17.67 4.30
N GLY A 280 -1.77 16.76 4.97
CA GLY A 280 -1.19 16.97 6.27
C GLY A 280 -2.12 16.52 7.38
N GLY A 281 -1.58 15.74 8.29
CA GLY A 281 -2.23 15.20 9.47
C GLY A 281 -2.95 13.87 9.26
N GLU A 282 -3.09 13.39 8.03
CA GLU A 282 -3.60 12.05 7.76
C GLU A 282 -2.70 10.96 8.35
N GLN A 283 -1.39 11.24 8.43
CA GLN A 283 -0.42 10.32 9.01
C GLN A 283 -0.66 10.11 10.51
N TYR A 284 -1.12 11.12 11.23
CA TYR A 284 -1.42 11.01 12.67
C TYR A 284 -2.70 10.22 12.88
N GLU A 285 -3.75 10.56 12.16
CA GLU A 285 -5.05 9.87 12.23
C GLU A 285 -4.88 8.37 12.01
N LEU A 286 -4.20 7.96 10.94
CA LEU A 286 -4.02 6.56 10.63
C LEU A 286 -3.09 5.88 11.64
N SER A 287 -2.02 6.54 12.08
CA SER A 287 -1.12 6.01 13.13
C SER A 287 -1.88 5.75 14.43
N PHE A 288 -2.73 6.69 14.87
CA PHE A 288 -3.53 6.54 16.08
C PHE A 288 -4.57 5.43 15.93
N LYS A 289 -5.29 5.38 14.80
CA LYS A 289 -6.21 4.28 14.48
C LYS A 289 -5.53 2.91 14.56
N ILE A 290 -4.36 2.75 13.94
CA ILE A 290 -3.63 1.49 13.96
C ILE A 290 -3.32 1.06 15.40
N TRP A 291 -2.71 1.93 16.21
CA TRP A 291 -2.32 1.59 17.58
C TRP A 291 -3.52 1.40 18.52
N MET A 292 -4.51 2.29 18.46
CA MET A 292 -5.65 2.28 19.37
C MET A 292 -6.69 1.20 19.03
N CYS A 293 -6.73 0.74 17.77
CA CYS A 293 -7.65 -0.31 17.32
C CYS A 293 -6.98 -1.69 17.21
N GLY A 294 -5.92 -1.94 17.98
CA GLY A 294 -5.33 -3.27 18.14
C GLY A 294 -4.50 -3.76 16.96
N GLY A 295 -3.96 -2.84 16.16
CA GLY A 295 -2.90 -3.13 15.20
C GLY A 295 -1.53 -2.72 15.74
N GLN A 296 -0.53 -2.79 14.86
CA GLN A 296 0.85 -2.40 15.15
C GLN A 296 1.44 -1.67 13.95
N MET A 297 2.41 -0.80 14.22
CA MET A 297 3.13 -0.07 13.17
C MET A 297 4.63 -0.19 13.36
N VAL A 298 5.32 -0.61 12.30
CA VAL A 298 6.77 -0.83 12.32
C VAL A 298 7.46 -0.16 11.15
N ASP A 299 8.67 0.34 11.39
CA ASP A 299 9.58 0.72 10.32
C ASP A 299 10.47 -0.49 9.99
N ALA A 300 10.65 -0.80 8.70
CA ALA A 300 11.43 -1.93 8.22
C ALA A 300 12.77 -1.45 7.61
N PRO A 301 13.91 -1.52 8.33
CA PRO A 301 15.20 -0.99 7.88
C PRO A 301 15.70 -1.54 6.54
N CYS A 302 15.39 -2.81 6.24
CA CYS A 302 15.76 -3.45 4.99
C CYS A 302 14.93 -2.99 3.78
N SER A 303 13.78 -2.33 3.99
CA SER A 303 13.01 -1.68 2.92
C SER A 303 13.38 -0.21 2.87
N ARG A 304 14.03 0.24 1.79
CA ARG A 304 14.44 1.64 1.64
C ARG A 304 13.86 2.25 0.36
N ILE A 305 13.37 3.48 0.47
CA ILE A 305 12.82 4.21 -0.66
C ILE A 305 13.30 5.66 -0.55
N GLY A 306 13.98 6.15 -1.58
CA GLY A 306 14.40 7.55 -1.64
C GLY A 306 13.21 8.45 -1.97
N HIS A 307 13.15 9.62 -1.35
CA HIS A 307 12.12 10.62 -1.52
C HIS A 307 12.74 12.00 -1.78
N ILE A 308 12.20 12.74 -2.75
CA ILE A 308 12.64 14.12 -3.02
C ILE A 308 12.03 15.08 -2.00
N TYR A 309 12.83 15.52 -1.02
CA TYR A 309 12.42 16.58 -0.10
C TYR A 309 12.48 17.93 -0.79
N ARG A 310 11.31 18.51 -1.10
CA ARG A 310 11.24 19.78 -1.82
C ARG A 310 11.74 20.94 -0.97
N LYS A 311 12.41 21.90 -1.60
CA LYS A 311 12.81 23.18 -0.99
C LYS A 311 11.60 24.03 -0.54
N PHE A 312 10.49 23.95 -1.26
CA PHE A 312 9.23 24.62 -0.95
C PHE A 312 8.05 23.86 -1.57
N ALA A 313 6.83 24.06 -1.05
CA ALA A 313 5.62 23.52 -1.63
C ALA A 313 5.27 24.26 -2.94
N PRO A 314 5.26 23.58 -4.10
CA PRO A 314 5.12 24.25 -5.40
C PRO A 314 3.67 24.49 -5.82
N PHE A 315 2.70 24.05 -5.01
CA PHE A 315 1.27 24.12 -5.35
C PHE A 315 0.59 25.18 -4.49
N PRO A 316 -0.24 26.06 -5.09
CA PRO A 316 -1.00 27.04 -4.32
C PRO A 316 -2.01 26.31 -3.41
N ASN A 317 -2.31 26.92 -2.26
CA ASN A 317 -3.40 26.45 -1.41
C ASN A 317 -4.71 26.47 -2.23
N PRO A 318 -5.36 25.30 -2.44
CA PRO A 318 -6.60 25.23 -3.23
C PRO A 318 -7.84 25.63 -2.41
N ARG A 319 -7.65 26.06 -1.16
CA ARG A 319 -8.68 26.53 -0.23
C ARG A 319 -8.41 27.98 0.17
N LYS A 320 -9.45 28.66 0.65
CA LYS A 320 -9.33 30.05 1.17
C LYS A 320 -8.87 30.07 2.63
N ASP A 321 -8.94 28.92 3.28
CA ASP A 321 -8.75 28.67 4.69
C ASP A 321 -7.56 27.74 4.95
N ASP A 322 -7.09 27.73 6.19
CA ASP A 322 -6.02 26.87 6.67
C ASP A 322 -6.56 25.45 6.92
N PHE A 323 -6.49 24.62 5.88
CA PHE A 323 -6.93 23.22 5.96
C PHE A 323 -6.03 22.39 6.88
N VAL A 324 -4.75 22.74 7.05
CA VAL A 324 -3.81 22.00 7.90
C VAL A 324 -4.21 22.16 9.37
N ALA A 325 -4.52 23.39 9.80
CA ALA A 325 -5.01 23.65 11.15
C ALA A 325 -6.34 22.93 11.43
N LYS A 326 -7.25 22.90 10.45
CA LYS A 326 -8.52 22.16 10.57
C LYS A 326 -8.31 20.67 10.74
N VAL A 327 -7.40 20.08 9.96
CA VAL A 327 -7.05 18.66 10.10
C VAL A 327 -6.40 18.39 11.46
N ALA A 328 -5.45 19.23 11.91
CA ALA A 328 -4.82 19.07 13.21
C ALA A 328 -5.84 19.11 14.36
N LEU A 329 -6.78 20.07 14.34
CA LEU A 329 -7.87 20.15 15.32
C LEU A 329 -8.75 18.89 15.31
N ARG A 330 -8.99 18.31 14.13
CA ARG A 330 -9.76 17.08 14.00
C ARG A 330 -9.04 15.88 14.63
N ASN A 331 -7.72 15.81 14.48
CA ASN A 331 -6.90 14.79 15.12
C ASN A 331 -6.87 14.93 16.64
N VAL A 332 -7.02 16.14 17.19
CA VAL A 332 -7.15 16.35 18.64
C VAL A 332 -8.41 15.70 19.19
N TYR A 333 -9.53 15.71 18.46
CA TYR A 333 -10.76 15.00 18.88
C TYR A 333 -10.65 13.47 18.79
N PHE A 334 -9.57 12.98 18.17
CA PHE A 334 -9.28 11.55 18.04
C PHE A 334 -8.45 11.00 19.21
N LEU A 335 -7.71 11.88 19.91
CA LEU A 335 -7.02 11.62 21.17
C LEU A 335 -7.99 11.72 22.35
#